data_AF-A0AAV8WMC6-F1
#
_entry.id   AF-A0AAV8WMC6-F1
#
_cell.length_a   1.000
_cell.length_b   1.000
_cell.length_c   1.000
_cell.angle_alpha   90.00
_cell.angle_beta   90.00
_cell.angle_gamma   90.00
#
_symmetry.space_group_name_H-M   'P 1'
#
loop_
_entity.id
_entity.type
_entity.pdbx_description
1 polymer ?
#
loop_
_entity_poly.entity_id
_entity_poly.type
_entity_poly.pdbx_seq_one_letter_code
_entity_poly.pdbx_strand_id
1 'polypeptide(L)'
;MGNEGVNIKQYVHIGAVTEFKYSKSITNVFQGNDKLTYLNTWGPQWDLLDDGLPIVFVDNHDTQRDNGKLTYKDTKKYKMATAFMLAHPYGVPKVMSSFDFRQRDDGKYIFLNNLN
;
A
#
# COMPACT_ATOMS: atom_id res chain seq x y z
N MET A 1 9.58 -3.78 -7.47
CA MET A 1 8.42 -3.06 -8.01
C MET A 1 8.86 -1.65 -8.37
N GLY A 2 8.81 -1.31 -9.66
CA GLY A 2 9.39 -0.08 -10.21
C GLY A 2 10.44 -0.29 -11.31
N ASN A 3 10.58 -1.50 -11.86
CA ASN A 3 11.50 -1.75 -12.97
C ASN A 3 10.73 -1.84 -14.29
N GLU A 4 10.95 -0.81 -15.11
CA GLU A 4 11.06 -0.82 -16.58
C GLU A 4 9.78 -0.92 -17.44
N GLY A 5 9.43 0.22 -18.06
CA GLY A 5 8.54 0.34 -19.22
C GLY A 5 7.52 1.48 -19.13
N VAL A 6 6.91 1.65 -17.95
CA VAL A 6 5.73 2.51 -17.78
C VAL A 6 6.03 3.62 -16.76
N ASN A 7 5.95 4.87 -17.21
CA ASN A 7 6.11 6.04 -16.35
C ASN A 7 4.74 6.56 -15.93
N ILE A 8 4.45 6.61 -14.63
CA ILE A 8 3.16 7.07 -14.10
C ILE A 8 2.80 8.49 -14.56
N LYS A 9 3.80 9.36 -14.80
CA LYS A 9 3.60 10.74 -15.29
C LYS A 9 2.97 10.79 -16.69
N GLN A 10 3.04 9.72 -17.47
CA GLN A 10 2.37 9.65 -18.78
C GLN A 10 0.85 9.56 -18.65
N TYR A 11 0.32 9.23 -17.46
CA TYR A 11 -1.11 8.93 -17.27
C TYR A 11 -1.85 9.98 -16.42
N VAL A 12 -1.14 10.90 -15.76
CA VAL A 12 -1.76 11.90 -14.87
C VAL A 12 -2.77 12.81 -15.58
N HIS A 13 -2.59 13.03 -16.89
CA HIS A 13 -3.47 13.88 -17.69
C HIS A 13 -4.80 13.21 -18.06
N ILE A 14 -4.91 11.88 -17.96
CA ILE A 14 -6.14 11.13 -18.27
C ILE A 14 -6.88 10.63 -17.03
N GLY A 15 -6.29 10.74 -15.83
CA GLY A 15 -6.98 10.39 -14.60
C GLY A 15 -6.07 10.11 -13.41
N ALA A 16 -6.69 9.57 -12.36
CA ALA A 16 -5.98 9.17 -11.14
C ALA A 16 -5.03 7.99 -11.42
N VAL A 17 -3.87 7.99 -10.75
CA VAL A 17 -2.83 6.96 -10.94
C VAL A 17 -2.46 6.30 -9.62
N THR A 18 -2.17 5.01 -9.66
CA THR A 18 -1.81 4.22 -8.48
C THR A 18 -0.35 4.45 -8.10
N GLU A 19 -0.08 5.06 -6.94
CA GLU A 19 1.27 5.42 -6.50
C GLU A 19 1.90 4.28 -5.66
N PHE A 20 2.53 3.32 -6.34
CA PHE A 20 3.15 2.16 -5.68
C PHE A 20 4.39 2.52 -4.83
N LYS A 21 5.06 3.64 -5.10
CA LYS A 21 6.20 4.08 -4.28
C LYS A 21 5.73 4.43 -2.87
N TYR A 22 4.52 4.97 -2.71
CA TYR A 22 3.90 5.23 -1.41
C TYR A 22 3.84 3.96 -0.55
N SER A 23 3.23 2.88 -1.09
CA SER A 23 3.12 1.58 -0.39
C SER A 23 4.50 1.02 -0.01
N LYS A 24 5.50 1.16 -0.89
CA LYS A 24 6.88 0.72 -0.63
C LYS A 24 7.53 1.54 0.50
N SER A 25 7.50 2.86 0.43
CA SER A 25 8.15 3.72 1.42
C SER A 25 7.48 3.64 2.80
N ILE A 26 6.14 3.60 2.86
CA ILE A 26 5.44 3.52 4.14
C ILE A 26 5.69 2.17 4.82
N THR A 27 5.77 1.09 4.04
CA THR A 27 6.18 -0.23 4.53
C THR A 27 7.57 -0.18 5.15
N ASN A 28 8.56 0.39 4.46
CA ASN A 28 9.93 0.48 4.97
C ASN A 28 10.01 1.23 6.30
N VAL A 29 9.36 2.40 6.39
CA VAL A 29 9.37 3.23 7.60
C VAL A 29 8.73 2.48 8.77
N PHE A 30 7.52 1.92 8.58
CA PHE A 30 6.80 1.27 9.68
C PHE A 30 7.33 -0.14 10.01
N GLN A 31 8.11 -0.77 9.13
CA GLN A 31 8.88 -1.96 9.47
C GLN A 31 10.14 -1.67 10.29
N GLY A 32 10.62 -0.42 10.28
CA GLY A 32 11.83 0.03 10.99
C GLY A 32 13.09 0.05 10.11
N ASN A 33 12.94 -0.12 8.80
CA ASN A 33 14.06 -0.02 7.85
C ASN A 33 14.46 1.45 7.63
N ASP A 34 13.50 2.37 7.73
CA ASP A 34 13.71 3.82 7.75
C ASP A 34 13.14 4.43 9.04
N LYS A 35 13.66 5.60 9.45
CA LYS A 35 13.19 6.28 10.67
C LYS A 35 11.85 6.95 10.44
N LEU A 36 10.93 6.82 11.40
CA LEU A 36 9.65 7.56 11.42
C LEU A 36 9.84 9.08 11.30
N THR A 37 10.93 9.61 11.87
CA THR A 37 11.26 11.05 11.80
C THR A 37 11.49 11.55 10.38
N TYR A 38 11.83 10.67 9.44
CA TYR A 38 12.01 11.07 8.03
C TYR A 38 10.68 11.35 7.32
N LEU A 39 9.53 10.99 7.93
CA LEU A 39 8.22 11.30 7.38
C LEU A 39 7.92 12.82 7.35
N ASN A 40 8.75 13.65 7.97
CA ASN A 40 8.62 15.11 7.91
C ASN A 40 8.80 15.69 6.50
N THR A 41 9.49 14.98 5.61
CA THR A 41 9.71 15.35 4.21
C THR A 41 9.04 14.39 3.22
N TRP A 42 8.24 13.44 3.73
CA TRP A 42 7.62 12.43 2.90
C TRP A 42 6.56 13.02 1.97
N GLY A 43 6.57 12.56 0.72
CA GLY A 43 5.91 13.25 -0.39
C GLY A 43 6.84 13.34 -1.61
N PRO A 44 6.73 14.39 -2.43
CA PRO A 44 7.56 14.61 -3.61
C PRO A 44 9.07 14.53 -3.39
N GLN A 45 9.57 14.91 -2.21
CA GLN A 45 11.01 14.82 -1.90
C GLN A 45 11.51 13.37 -1.82
N TRP A 46 10.59 12.41 -1.71
CA TRP A 46 10.84 10.97 -1.74
C TRP A 46 10.50 10.35 -3.10
N ASP A 47 10.46 11.17 -4.16
CA ASP A 47 10.16 10.74 -5.52
C ASP A 47 8.75 10.12 -5.68
N LEU A 48 7.85 10.47 -4.74
CA LEU A 48 6.42 10.30 -4.94
C LEU A 48 5.91 11.33 -5.94
N LEU A 49 4.80 11.04 -6.61
CA LEU A 49 4.19 11.95 -7.57
C LEU A 49 3.93 13.33 -6.96
N ASP A 50 4.31 14.37 -7.70
CA ASP A 50 4.26 15.79 -7.34
C ASP A 50 3.06 16.54 -7.94
N ASP A 51 2.34 15.91 -8.87
CA ASP A 51 1.17 16.43 -9.55
C ASP A 51 0.06 15.36 -9.71
N GLY A 52 -1.05 15.73 -10.36
CA GLY A 52 -2.14 14.81 -10.63
C GLY A 52 -2.92 14.34 -9.38
N LEU A 53 -3.50 13.14 -9.46
CA LEU A 53 -4.35 12.56 -8.42
C LEU A 53 -3.84 11.16 -8.03
N PRO A 54 -2.83 11.05 -7.14
CA PRO A 54 -2.28 9.76 -6.74
C PRO A 54 -3.25 9.01 -5.83
N ILE A 55 -3.60 7.78 -6.20
CA ILE A 55 -4.30 6.83 -5.33
C ILE A 55 -3.25 6.10 -4.49
N VAL A 56 -3.39 6.20 -3.17
CA VAL A 56 -2.41 5.69 -2.20
C VAL A 56 -3.02 4.63 -1.31
N PHE A 57 -2.19 3.70 -0.84
CA PHE A 57 -2.59 2.55 -0.04
C PHE A 57 -1.38 1.98 0.70
N VAL A 58 -1.61 1.37 1.86
CA VAL A 58 -0.55 0.62 2.57
C VAL A 58 -0.21 -0.64 1.79
N ASP A 59 -1.24 -1.42 1.43
CA ASP A 59 -1.19 -2.63 0.62
C ASP A 59 -2.38 -2.67 -0.36
N ASN A 60 -2.31 -3.56 -1.35
CA ASN A 60 -3.44 -3.85 -2.23
C ASN A 60 -3.61 -5.37 -2.39
N HIS A 61 -4.61 -5.82 -3.15
CA HIS A 61 -4.90 -7.24 -3.34
C HIS A 61 -3.74 -8.06 -3.93
N ASP A 62 -2.86 -7.46 -4.73
CA ASP A 62 -1.67 -8.11 -5.29
C ASP A 62 -0.53 -8.13 -4.28
N THR A 63 -0.16 -6.96 -3.76
CA THR A 63 1.06 -6.76 -2.98
C THR A 63 0.99 -7.37 -1.58
N GLN A 64 -0.21 -7.55 -1.03
CA GLN A 64 -0.38 -8.23 0.26
C GLN A 64 -0.06 -9.73 0.22
N ARG A 65 0.09 -10.28 -0.99
CA ARG A 65 0.45 -11.67 -1.25
C ARG A 65 1.93 -11.83 -1.61
N ASP A 66 2.68 -10.72 -1.62
CA ASP A 66 4.13 -10.70 -1.80
C ASP A 66 4.85 -10.65 -0.44
N ASN A 67 6.09 -11.12 -0.41
CA ASN A 67 6.92 -11.03 0.79
C ASN A 67 7.37 -9.58 1.04
N GLY A 68 7.46 -9.22 2.33
CA GLY A 68 8.07 -7.97 2.78
C GLY A 68 7.16 -6.74 2.77
N LYS A 69 5.86 -6.89 2.48
CA LYS A 69 4.87 -5.81 2.58
C LYS A 69 4.17 -5.80 3.94
N LEU A 70 3.82 -4.61 4.44
CA LEU A 70 2.92 -4.51 5.59
C LEU A 70 1.51 -4.87 5.16
N THR A 71 0.90 -5.81 5.86
CA THR A 71 -0.47 -6.27 5.58
C THR A 71 -1.28 -6.38 6.87
N TYR A 72 -2.54 -6.80 6.77
CA TYR A 72 -3.35 -7.12 7.96
C TYR A 72 -2.67 -8.14 8.91
N LYS A 73 -1.74 -8.97 8.41
CA LYS A 73 -0.97 -9.93 9.20
C LYS A 73 0.01 -9.22 10.17
N ASP A 74 0.39 -7.97 9.89
CA ASP A 74 1.26 -7.13 10.71
C ASP A 74 0.46 -6.17 11.61
N THR A 75 -0.56 -6.69 12.31
CA THR A 75 -1.64 -5.92 12.99
C THR A 75 -1.24 -4.56 13.55
N LYS A 76 -0.22 -4.48 14.42
CA LYS A 76 0.19 -3.21 15.07
C LYS A 76 0.75 -2.21 14.06
N LYS A 77 1.73 -2.64 13.26
CA LYS A 77 2.41 -1.78 12.27
C LYS A 77 1.43 -1.33 11.18
N TYR A 78 0.56 -2.23 10.73
CA TYR A 78 -0.46 -1.95 9.72
C TYR A 78 -1.46 -0.88 10.17
N LYS A 79 -1.94 -0.96 11.41
CA LYS A 79 -2.83 0.07 11.99
C LYS A 79 -2.13 1.43 12.06
N MET A 80 -0.87 1.46 12.48
CA MET A 80 -0.12 2.72 12.55
C MET A 80 0.12 3.34 11.16
N ALA A 81 0.51 2.53 10.17
CA ALA A 81 0.69 2.98 8.79
C ALA A 81 -0.63 3.47 8.17
N THR A 82 -1.74 2.78 8.44
CA THR A 82 -3.08 3.17 7.97
C THR A 82 -3.54 4.47 8.62
N ALA A 83 -3.36 4.63 9.94
CA ALA A 83 -3.69 5.86 10.65
C ALA A 83 -2.89 7.05 10.10
N PHE A 84 -1.59 6.84 9.83
CA PHE A 84 -0.75 7.86 9.21
C PHE A 84 -1.24 8.22 7.80
N MET A 85 -1.57 7.23 6.97
CA MET A 85 -2.13 7.46 5.63
C MET A 85 -3.42 8.30 5.65
N LEU A 86 -4.28 8.08 6.63
CA LEU A 86 -5.54 8.82 6.76
C LEU A 86 -5.35 10.23 7.32
N ALA A 87 -4.28 10.47 8.08
CA ALA A 87 -3.99 11.76 8.69
C ALA A 87 -3.08 12.65 7.83
N HIS A 88 -2.22 12.06 7.00
CA HIS A 88 -1.24 12.77 6.20
C HIS A 88 -1.86 13.28 4.89
N PRO A 89 -1.72 14.57 4.54
CA PRO A 89 -2.41 15.18 3.40
C PRO A 89 -1.70 14.88 2.07
N TYR A 90 -1.60 13.60 1.69
CA TYR A 90 -1.01 13.18 0.42
C TYR A 90 -1.89 12.14 -0.29
N GLY A 91 -2.35 12.48 -1.49
CA GLY A 91 -3.12 11.58 -2.35
C GLY A 91 -4.53 11.25 -1.85
N VAL A 92 -5.16 10.30 -2.54
CA VAL A 92 -6.50 9.77 -2.20
C VAL A 92 -6.33 8.38 -1.60
N PRO A 93 -6.60 8.19 -0.30
CA PRO A 93 -6.37 6.92 0.36
C PRO A 93 -7.41 5.87 -0.03
N LYS A 94 -6.92 4.67 -0.34
CA LYS A 94 -7.72 3.45 -0.51
C LYS A 94 -7.39 2.48 0.61
N VAL A 95 -8.34 2.26 1.51
CA VAL A 95 -8.21 1.27 2.60
C VAL A 95 -8.49 -0.12 2.06
N MET A 96 -7.58 -1.06 2.32
CA MET A 96 -7.75 -2.45 1.91
C MET A 96 -8.63 -3.21 2.92
N SER A 97 -9.54 -4.02 2.40
CA SER A 97 -10.32 -4.98 3.18
C SER A 97 -10.10 -6.35 2.58
N SER A 98 -9.47 -7.22 3.37
CA SER A 98 -9.03 -8.55 2.94
C SER A 98 -9.78 -9.65 3.69
N PHE A 99 -9.63 -10.87 3.20
CA PHE A 99 -9.96 -12.10 3.93
C PHE A 99 -8.68 -12.83 4.31
N ASP A 100 -8.76 -13.80 5.22
CA ASP A 100 -7.58 -14.57 5.62
C ASP A 100 -7.16 -15.57 4.54
N PHE A 101 -5.87 -15.55 4.19
CA PHE A 101 -5.26 -16.45 3.20
C PHE A 101 -3.85 -16.88 3.63
N ARG A 102 -3.41 -18.08 3.21
CA ARG A 102 -2.10 -18.64 3.57
C ARG A 102 -1.12 -18.58 2.40
N GLN A 103 -1.59 -18.83 1.19
CA GLN A 103 -0.79 -18.83 -0.03
C GLN A 103 -1.20 -17.67 -0.96
N ARG A 104 -0.34 -17.40 -1.94
CA ARG A 104 -0.57 -16.34 -2.93
C ARG A 104 -1.90 -16.52 -3.64
N ASP A 105 -2.22 -17.73 -4.08
CA ASP A 105 -3.37 -17.98 -4.94
C ASP A 105 -4.63 -18.43 -4.17
N ASP A 106 -4.58 -18.39 -2.84
CA ASP A 106 -5.73 -18.70 -1.99
C ASP A 106 -6.86 -17.69 -2.19
N GLY A 107 -8.01 -18.22 -2.59
CA GLY A 107 -9.31 -17.54 -2.54
C GLY A 107 -9.90 -17.54 -1.13
N LYS A 108 -11.05 -16.88 -0.96
CA LYS A 108 -11.76 -16.87 0.32
C LYS A 108 -12.25 -18.29 0.63
N TYR A 109 -11.82 -18.85 1.75
CA TYR A 109 -12.44 -20.06 2.29
C TYR A 109 -13.90 -19.76 2.65
N ILE A 110 -14.84 -20.32 1.88
CA ILE A 110 -16.24 -20.39 2.27
C ILE A 110 -16.38 -21.76 2.92
N PHE A 111 -16.67 -21.81 4.22
CA PHE A 111 -17.07 -23.04 4.89
C PHE A 111 -18.47 -23.44 4.36
N LEU A 112 -18.52 -24.05 3.19
CA LEU A 112 -19.64 -24.90 2.78
C LEU A 112 -19.18 -26.34 3.01
N ASN A 113 -19.98 -27.04 3.82
CA ASN A 113 -19.90 -28.45 4.24
C ASN A 113 -19.27 -28.70 5.60
N ASN A 114 -20.12 -28.77 6.63
CA ASN A 114 -20.43 -30.02 7.35
C ASN A 114 -21.63 -29.80 8.30
N LEU A 115 -22.83 -29.70 7.71
CA LEU A 115 -24.04 -30.21 8.34
C LEU A 115 -24.29 -31.58 7.71
N ASN A 116 -23.80 -32.62 8.36
CA ASN A 116 -24.28 -34.00 8.26
C ASN A 116 -24.14 -34.60 9.66
#